data_AF-A0A7C2WA29-F1
#
_entry.id   AF-A0A7C2WA29-F1
#
_cell.length_a   1.000
_cell.length_b   1.000
_cell.length_c   1.000
_cell.angle_alpha   90.00
_cell.angle_beta   90.00
_cell.angle_gamma   90.00
#
_symmetry.space_group_name_H-M   'P 1'
#
loop_
_entity.id
_entity.type
_entity.pdbx_description
1 polymer ?
#
loop_
_entity_poly.entity_id
_entity_poly.type
_entity_poly.pdbx_seq_one_letter_code
_entity_poly.pdbx_strand_id
1 'polypeptide(L)'
;MSHALVNTALLERARKNNGRIYPDGPPVILLIDIKDDGEKTYAKLREVLKDYEEMLTVFTHDSTEPRAVTVLISGSTPRDTIAAESPRLAAIDGRPPDIEKGTSPHLTPLVSASWSSVFQWRGDGPMPKEEQARLKELVAKAHANGQRIRFWGLPFGRQAWPALYEAGVDLLNADHLPAIHKFLHERMREERVNAP
;
A
#
# COMPACT_ATOMS: atom_id res chain seq x y z
N MET A 1 4.67 23.49 10.38
CA MET A 1 3.54 24.21 9.74
C MET A 1 3.06 23.59 8.42
N SER A 2 3.88 22.87 7.63
CA SER A 2 3.41 22.29 6.35
C SER A 2 2.52 21.04 6.48
N HIS A 3 2.72 20.19 7.49
CA HIS A 3 1.89 19.00 7.72
C HIS A 3 0.42 19.32 8.03
N ALA A 4 0.17 20.41 8.77
CA ALA A 4 -1.19 20.87 9.06
C ALA A 4 -1.93 21.24 7.77
N LEU A 5 -1.29 21.97 6.84
CA LEU A 5 -1.94 22.45 5.61
C LEU A 5 -2.40 21.30 4.68
N VAL A 6 -1.60 20.24 4.54
CA VAL A 6 -1.96 19.11 3.67
C VAL A 6 -3.08 18.27 4.27
N ASN A 7 -3.01 17.98 5.57
CA ASN A 7 -4.00 17.15 6.24
C ASN A 7 -5.34 17.90 6.39
N THR A 8 -5.32 19.21 6.66
CA THR A 8 -6.53 20.04 6.66
C THR A 8 -7.20 20.04 5.29
N ALA A 9 -6.44 20.20 4.21
CA ALA A 9 -7.01 20.19 2.85
C ALA A 9 -7.64 18.84 2.48
N LEU A 10 -7.05 17.72 2.93
CA LEU A 10 -7.62 16.38 2.74
C LEU A 10 -8.90 16.18 3.55
N LEU A 11 -8.93 16.63 4.81
CA LEU A 11 -10.11 16.53 5.67
C LEU A 11 -11.27 17.35 5.10
N GLU A 12 -11.02 18.58 4.67
CA GLU A 12 -12.04 19.41 4.02
C GLU A 12 -12.57 18.76 2.74
N ARG A 13 -11.69 18.14 1.95
CA ARG A 13 -12.09 17.40 0.75
C ARG A 13 -12.93 16.17 1.10
N ALA A 14 -12.56 15.41 2.11
CA ALA A 14 -13.33 14.25 2.58
C ALA A 14 -14.74 14.65 3.00
N ARG A 15 -14.89 15.74 3.76
CA ARG A 15 -16.18 16.28 4.18
C ARG A 15 -17.06 16.70 3.01
N LYS A 16 -16.46 17.34 1.99
CA LYS A 16 -17.18 17.75 0.76
C LYS A 16 -17.65 16.58 -0.09
N ASN A 17 -17.00 15.42 0.05
CA ASN A 17 -17.20 14.23 -0.79
C ASN A 17 -17.73 13.04 0.03
N ASN A 18 -18.54 13.30 1.06
CA ASN A 18 -19.22 12.29 1.88
C ASN A 18 -18.28 11.20 2.44
N GLY A 19 -17.13 11.62 3.00
CA GLY A 19 -16.16 10.71 3.61
C GLY A 19 -15.18 10.05 2.63
N ARG A 20 -15.06 10.59 1.40
CA ARG A 20 -14.10 10.10 0.39
C ARG A 20 -13.18 11.20 -0.10
N ILE A 21 -11.93 10.91 -0.43
CA ILE A 21 -11.07 11.92 -1.06
C ILE A 21 -11.49 12.17 -2.52
N TYR A 22 -11.80 11.09 -3.23
CA TYR A 22 -12.31 11.11 -4.59
C TYR A 22 -13.72 10.51 -4.60
N PRO A 23 -14.76 11.22 -5.09
CA PRO A 23 -16.14 10.75 -5.03
C PRO A 23 -16.30 9.31 -5.55
N ASP A 24 -15.82 9.06 -6.77
CA ASP A 24 -15.88 7.74 -7.43
C ASP A 24 -14.50 7.10 -7.61
N GLY A 25 -13.48 7.61 -6.88
CA GLY A 25 -12.10 7.16 -7.00
C GLY A 25 -11.70 6.14 -5.93
N PRO A 26 -10.48 5.58 -6.03
CA PRO A 26 -9.98 4.63 -5.04
C PRO A 26 -9.75 5.31 -3.67
N PRO A 27 -9.70 4.52 -2.58
CA PRO A 27 -9.30 5.03 -1.28
C PRO A 27 -7.85 5.54 -1.31
N VAL A 28 -7.54 6.50 -0.45
CA VAL A 28 -6.18 7.04 -0.32
C VAL A 28 -5.42 6.29 0.76
N ILE A 29 -4.19 5.88 0.44
CA ILE A 29 -3.24 5.33 1.42
C ILE A 29 -2.15 6.37 1.65
N LEU A 30 -1.98 6.78 2.90
CA LEU A 30 -0.88 7.62 3.34
C LEU A 30 0.19 6.74 3.98
N LEU A 31 1.30 6.54 3.27
CA LEU A 31 2.48 5.85 3.79
C LEU A 31 3.38 6.87 4.51
N ILE A 32 3.56 6.68 5.82
CA ILE A 32 4.42 7.50 6.66
C ILE A 32 5.67 6.71 6.99
N ASP A 33 6.80 7.13 6.42
CA ASP A 33 8.10 6.50 6.64
C ASP A 33 8.82 7.17 7.82
N ILE A 34 8.92 6.45 8.95
CA ILE A 34 9.64 6.92 10.13
C ILE A 34 11.13 6.62 9.92
N LYS A 35 11.95 7.66 9.81
CA LYS A 35 13.37 7.51 9.53
C LYS A 35 14.21 7.09 10.75
N ASP A 36 13.79 7.47 11.96
CA ASP A 36 14.50 7.15 13.20
C ASP A 36 13.57 7.29 14.43
N ASP A 37 14.01 6.76 15.58
CA ASP A 37 13.35 6.84 16.88
C ASP A 37 11.86 6.44 16.81
N GLY A 38 11.60 5.22 16.32
CA GLY A 38 10.26 4.69 16.04
C GLY A 38 9.21 4.98 17.11
N GLU A 39 9.51 4.60 18.36
CA GLU A 39 8.62 4.79 19.51
C GLU A 39 8.27 6.27 19.75
N LYS A 40 9.28 7.14 19.81
CA LYS A 40 9.08 8.57 20.11
C LYS A 40 8.35 9.27 18.97
N THR A 41 8.70 8.94 17.72
CA THR A 41 8.09 9.52 16.53
C THR A 41 6.63 9.09 16.42
N TYR A 42 6.34 7.80 16.60
CA TYR A 42 4.98 7.29 16.57
C TYR A 42 4.12 7.86 17.71
N ALA A 43 4.66 8.01 18.92
CA ALA A 43 3.92 8.62 20.04
C ALA A 43 3.45 10.05 19.70
N LYS A 44 4.30 10.87 19.07
CA LYS A 44 3.91 12.22 18.61
C LYS A 44 2.94 12.16 17.44
N LEU A 45 3.19 11.27 16.48
CA LEU A 45 2.32 11.09 15.31
C LEU A 45 0.91 10.69 15.73
N ARG A 46 0.77 9.79 16.70
CA ARG A 46 -0.51 9.33 17.24
C ARG A 46 -1.36 10.50 17.73
N GLU A 47 -0.77 11.44 18.46
CA GLU A 47 -1.50 12.64 18.90
C GLU A 47 -1.97 13.49 17.72
N VAL A 48 -1.13 13.67 16.70
CA VAL A 48 -1.52 14.38 15.47
C VAL A 48 -2.62 13.66 14.71
N LEU A 49 -2.62 12.32 14.65
CA LEU A 49 -3.63 11.56 13.92
C LEU A 49 -5.03 11.70 14.54
N LYS A 50 -5.13 11.88 15.86
CA LYS A 50 -6.41 12.10 16.56
C LYS A 50 -7.15 13.33 16.03
N ASP A 51 -6.43 14.40 15.68
CA ASP A 51 -7.02 15.62 15.10
C ASP A 51 -7.75 15.37 13.77
N TYR A 52 -7.48 14.22 13.12
CA TYR A 52 -8.03 13.84 11.83
C TYR A 52 -8.85 12.55 11.87
N GLU A 53 -9.14 11.99 13.04
CA GLU A 53 -9.80 10.69 13.24
C GLU A 53 -11.04 10.48 12.35
N GLU A 54 -11.86 11.53 12.17
CA GLU A 54 -13.07 11.51 11.33
C GLU A 54 -12.82 10.98 9.91
N MET A 55 -11.66 11.30 9.31
CA MET A 55 -11.34 10.86 7.95
C MET A 55 -10.47 9.61 7.89
N LEU A 56 -9.93 9.16 9.02
CA LEU A 56 -8.94 8.09 9.07
C LEU A 56 -9.59 6.72 9.29
N THR A 57 -9.11 5.73 8.54
CA THR A 57 -9.45 4.31 8.74
C THR A 57 -9.09 3.89 10.17
N VAL A 58 -10.03 3.27 10.87
CA VAL A 58 -9.81 2.71 12.21
C VAL A 58 -9.58 1.21 12.12
N PHE A 59 -8.62 0.71 12.90
CA PHE A 59 -8.30 -0.70 13.00
C PHE A 59 -8.49 -1.19 14.43
N THR A 60 -9.08 -2.38 14.58
CA THR A 60 -9.02 -3.17 15.81
C THR A 60 -8.07 -4.37 15.59
N HIS A 61 -8.06 -5.33 16.50
CA HIS A 61 -7.32 -6.57 16.28
C HIS A 61 -7.91 -7.44 15.17
N ASP A 62 -9.22 -7.35 14.98
CA ASP A 62 -10.06 -8.28 14.21
C ASP A 62 -10.96 -7.59 13.18
N SER A 63 -10.92 -6.27 13.07
CA SER A 63 -11.73 -5.50 12.12
C SER A 63 -10.99 -4.26 11.60
N THR A 64 -11.42 -3.81 10.43
CA THR A 64 -11.01 -2.54 9.82
C THR A 64 -12.28 -1.81 9.45
N GLU A 65 -12.40 -0.55 9.87
CA GLU A 65 -13.45 0.38 9.44
C GLU A 65 -12.84 1.37 8.44
N PRO A 66 -12.98 1.13 7.11
CA PRO A 66 -12.35 1.98 6.10
C PRO A 66 -12.98 3.38 6.08
N ARG A 67 -12.14 4.42 6.05
CA ARG A 67 -12.56 5.81 5.83
C ARG A 67 -11.80 6.44 4.66
N ALA A 68 -11.83 7.76 4.54
CA ALA A 68 -11.28 8.49 3.41
C ALA A 68 -9.78 8.20 3.19
N VAL A 69 -9.02 8.07 4.28
CA VAL A 69 -7.57 7.89 4.26
C VAL A 69 -7.14 6.75 5.19
N THR A 70 -6.37 5.81 4.66
CA THR A 70 -5.72 4.74 5.42
C THR A 70 -4.27 5.10 5.69
N VAL A 71 -3.87 5.18 6.95
CA VAL A 71 -2.48 5.49 7.36
C VAL A 71 -1.71 4.21 7.61
N LEU A 72 -0.55 4.08 6.96
CA LEU A 72 0.36 2.95 7.13
C LEU A 72 1.76 3.43 7.53
N ILE A 73 2.31 2.85 8.60
CA ILE A 73 3.62 3.20 9.14
C ILE A 73 4.70 2.29 8.56
N SER A 74 5.73 2.90 7.97
CA SER A 74 6.90 2.24 7.38
C SER A 74 8.19 2.73 8.05
N GLY A 75 9.33 2.15 7.65
CA GLY A 75 10.65 2.50 8.19
C GLY A 75 10.90 1.90 9.59
N SER A 76 11.35 2.74 10.52
CA SER A 76 11.56 2.41 11.94
C SER A 76 10.22 2.28 12.67
N THR A 77 9.40 1.32 12.25
CA THR A 77 8.04 1.11 12.77
C THR A 77 8.08 0.48 14.17
N PRO A 78 7.48 1.09 15.21
CA PRO A 78 7.34 0.47 16.53
C PRO A 78 6.21 -0.58 16.52
N ARG A 79 6.53 -1.75 15.95
CA ARG A 79 5.53 -2.76 15.59
C ARG A 79 4.74 -3.28 16.80
N ASP A 80 5.41 -3.54 17.92
CA ASP A 80 4.79 -4.08 19.13
C ASP A 80 3.83 -3.06 19.75
N THR A 81 4.25 -1.78 19.80
CA THR A 81 3.41 -0.67 20.27
C THR A 81 2.15 -0.51 19.42
N ILE A 82 2.28 -0.55 18.08
CA ILE A 82 1.13 -0.46 17.18
C ILE A 82 0.21 -1.69 17.33
N ALA A 83 0.78 -2.88 17.44
CA ALA A 83 0.03 -4.13 17.55
C ALA A 83 -0.76 -4.24 18.86
N ALA A 84 -0.25 -3.66 19.95
CA ALA A 84 -0.93 -3.60 21.24
C ALA A 84 -2.07 -2.57 21.30
N GLU A 85 -2.16 -1.65 20.33
CA GLU A 85 -3.18 -0.59 20.29
C GLU A 85 -4.46 -1.05 19.57
N SER A 86 -5.60 -0.96 20.27
CA SER A 86 -6.92 -1.21 19.71
C SER A 86 -7.99 -0.40 20.46
N PRO A 87 -8.75 0.49 19.80
CA PRO A 87 -8.64 0.86 18.39
C PRO A 87 -7.38 1.70 18.10
N ARG A 88 -6.91 1.68 16.84
CA ARG A 88 -5.79 2.50 16.34
C ARG A 88 -6.12 3.17 15.00
N LEU A 89 -5.50 4.32 14.73
CA LEU A 89 -5.69 5.13 13.51
C LEU A 89 -4.64 4.87 12.41
N ALA A 90 -3.68 3.98 12.69
CA ALA A 90 -2.67 3.59 11.73
C ALA A 90 -2.39 2.08 11.82
N ALA A 91 -2.09 1.46 10.69
CA ALA A 91 -1.61 0.09 10.60
C ALA A 91 -0.16 0.07 10.10
N ILE A 92 0.41 -1.13 9.93
CA ILE A 92 1.81 -1.30 9.54
C ILE A 92 1.89 -1.52 8.03
N ASP A 93 2.82 -0.83 7.37
CA ASP A 93 3.31 -1.22 6.05
C ASP A 93 4.21 -2.45 6.21
N GLY A 94 3.64 -3.62 5.94
CA GLY A 94 4.27 -4.92 6.16
C GLY A 94 5.45 -5.19 5.23
N ARG A 95 6.10 -6.32 5.48
CA ARG A 95 7.24 -6.86 4.73
C ARG A 95 6.95 -8.31 4.32
N PRO A 96 7.67 -8.90 3.35
CA PRO A 96 7.41 -10.28 2.91
C PRO A 96 7.30 -11.33 4.03
N PRO A 97 8.07 -11.26 5.14
CA PRO A 97 7.88 -12.18 6.28
C PRO A 97 6.49 -12.09 6.93
N ASP A 98 5.78 -10.97 6.81
CA ASP A 98 4.42 -10.82 7.33
C ASP A 98 3.42 -11.69 6.55
N ILE A 99 3.67 -11.93 5.25
CA ILE A 99 2.89 -12.84 4.41
C ILE A 99 3.10 -14.28 4.87
N GLU A 100 4.36 -14.70 5.02
CA GLU A 100 4.70 -16.08 5.41
C GLU A 100 4.19 -16.42 6.83
N LYS A 101 4.15 -15.43 7.73
CA LYS A 101 3.60 -15.59 9.08
C LYS A 101 2.06 -15.58 9.13
N GLY A 102 1.37 -15.24 8.04
CA GLY A 102 -0.08 -15.04 8.06
C GLY A 102 -0.51 -13.89 8.96
N THR A 103 0.27 -12.79 8.98
CA THR A 103 -0.03 -11.64 9.85
C THR A 103 -1.37 -11.04 9.47
N SER A 104 -2.21 -10.75 10.47
CA SER A 104 -3.56 -10.21 10.28
C SER A 104 -3.56 -9.02 9.31
N PRO A 105 -4.46 -8.99 8.31
CA PRO A 105 -4.59 -7.85 7.41
C PRO A 105 -5.08 -6.59 8.13
N HIS A 106 -5.64 -6.71 9.34
CA HIS A 106 -5.98 -5.55 10.17
C HIS A 106 -4.71 -4.87 10.74
N LEU A 107 -3.62 -5.62 10.93
CA LEU A 107 -2.34 -5.09 11.39
C LEU A 107 -1.41 -4.72 10.22
N THR A 108 -1.37 -5.55 9.18
CA THR A 108 -0.53 -5.36 7.98
C THR A 108 -1.37 -5.45 6.70
N PRO A 109 -2.22 -4.46 6.39
CA PRO A 109 -3.14 -4.49 5.24
C PRO A 109 -2.44 -4.37 3.87
N LEU A 110 -1.21 -3.87 3.87
CA LEU A 110 -0.35 -3.76 2.69
C LEU A 110 1.03 -4.30 3.06
N VAL A 111 1.64 -5.05 2.15
CA VAL A 111 3.02 -5.52 2.24
C VAL A 111 3.83 -4.87 1.13
N SER A 112 4.91 -4.19 1.51
CA SER A 112 5.83 -3.54 0.59
C SER A 112 7.18 -4.24 0.59
N ALA A 113 7.79 -4.40 -0.59
CA ALA A 113 9.14 -4.91 -0.73
C ALA A 113 9.96 -4.11 -1.74
N SER A 114 11.28 -4.02 -1.52
CA SER A 114 12.20 -3.61 -2.59
C SER A 114 12.21 -4.71 -3.64
N TRP A 115 12.08 -4.36 -4.91
CA TRP A 115 12.22 -5.30 -6.01
C TRP A 115 13.52 -6.11 -5.89
N SER A 116 14.64 -5.41 -5.68
CA SER A 116 15.98 -6.00 -5.58
C SER A 116 16.20 -6.89 -4.34
N SER A 117 15.33 -6.80 -3.32
CA SER A 117 15.39 -7.72 -2.17
C SER A 117 14.71 -9.06 -2.44
N VAL A 118 13.90 -9.16 -3.50
CA VAL A 118 13.10 -10.36 -3.82
C VAL A 118 13.54 -10.97 -5.15
N PHE A 119 13.91 -10.14 -6.13
CA PHE A 119 14.14 -10.53 -7.52
C PHE A 119 15.48 -10.01 -8.03
N GLN A 120 16.13 -10.77 -8.92
CA GLN A 120 17.36 -10.35 -9.59
C GLN A 120 17.09 -9.81 -10.99
N TRP A 121 15.95 -10.15 -11.60
CA TRP A 121 15.59 -9.67 -12.94
C TRP A 121 15.50 -8.15 -13.00
N ARG A 122 16.18 -7.57 -14.01
CA ARG A 122 16.32 -6.11 -14.19
C ARG A 122 15.50 -5.55 -15.36
N GLY A 123 14.52 -6.30 -15.86
CA GLY A 123 13.69 -5.84 -16.98
C GLY A 123 14.27 -6.16 -18.36
N ASP A 124 15.47 -6.71 -18.45
CA ASP A 124 16.08 -7.14 -19.71
C ASP A 124 15.53 -8.49 -20.14
N GLY A 125 14.92 -8.53 -21.32
CA GLY A 125 14.29 -9.74 -21.87
C GLY A 125 13.13 -10.28 -21.01
N PRO A 126 12.65 -11.50 -21.30
CA PRO A 126 11.63 -12.16 -20.50
C PRO A 126 12.09 -12.38 -19.05
N MET A 127 11.19 -12.20 -18.09
CA MET A 127 11.46 -12.55 -16.69
C MET A 127 11.76 -14.06 -16.56
N PRO A 128 12.79 -14.47 -15.80
CA PRO A 128 13.08 -15.88 -15.55
C PRO A 128 11.85 -16.61 -14.97
N LYS A 129 11.62 -17.85 -15.41
CA LYS A 129 10.41 -18.62 -15.04
C LYS A 129 10.30 -18.83 -13.53
N GLU A 130 11.43 -19.06 -12.86
CA GLU A 130 11.49 -19.24 -11.41
C GLU A 130 11.11 -17.96 -10.67
N GLU A 131 11.60 -16.80 -11.13
CA GLU A 131 11.23 -15.52 -10.54
C GLU A 131 9.76 -15.18 -10.82
N GLN A 132 9.25 -15.47 -12.01
CA GLN A 132 7.84 -15.27 -12.35
C GLN A 132 6.92 -16.15 -11.49
N ALA A 133 7.28 -17.41 -11.26
CA ALA A 133 6.54 -18.31 -10.37
C ALA A 133 6.55 -17.79 -8.93
N ARG A 134 7.71 -17.34 -8.45
CA ARG A 134 7.85 -16.74 -7.12
C ARG A 134 7.01 -15.47 -6.94
N LEU A 135 6.95 -14.62 -7.97
CA LEU A 135 6.09 -13.42 -7.95
C LEU A 135 4.62 -13.80 -7.79
N LYS A 136 4.13 -14.74 -8.60
CA LYS A 136 2.75 -15.23 -8.53
C LYS A 136 2.43 -15.87 -7.18
N GLU A 137 3.35 -16.68 -6.65
CA GLU A 137 3.18 -17.30 -5.33
C GLU A 137 3.06 -16.26 -4.22
N LEU A 138 3.93 -15.25 -4.21
CA LEU A 138 3.94 -14.22 -3.18
C LEU A 138 2.65 -13.38 -3.22
N VAL A 139 2.17 -13.03 -4.42
CA VAL A 139 0.90 -12.31 -4.58
C VAL A 139 -0.27 -13.18 -4.12
N ALA A 140 -0.34 -14.43 -4.56
CA ALA A 140 -1.42 -15.34 -4.19
C ALA A 140 -1.49 -15.56 -2.67
N LYS A 141 -0.34 -15.73 -2.00
CA LYS A 141 -0.27 -15.84 -0.54
C LYS A 141 -0.71 -14.56 0.17
N ALA A 142 -0.27 -13.39 -0.31
CA ALA A 142 -0.71 -12.11 0.26
C ALA A 142 -2.23 -11.97 0.17
N HIS A 143 -2.81 -12.24 -1.00
CA HIS A 143 -4.26 -12.19 -1.21
C HIS A 143 -5.02 -13.22 -0.37
N ALA A 144 -4.49 -14.43 -0.20
CA ALA A 144 -5.07 -15.44 0.68
C ALA A 144 -5.11 -14.99 2.15
N ASN A 145 -4.15 -14.16 2.58
CA ASN A 145 -4.13 -13.54 3.90
C ASN A 145 -5.02 -12.28 3.99
N GLY A 146 -5.71 -11.89 2.91
CA GLY A 146 -6.46 -10.63 2.84
C GLY A 146 -5.58 -9.37 2.78
N GLN A 147 -4.30 -9.53 2.46
CA GLN A 147 -3.32 -8.44 2.35
C GLN A 147 -3.17 -8.01 0.90
N ARG A 148 -2.85 -6.73 0.68
CA ARG A 148 -2.37 -6.23 -0.60
C ARG A 148 -0.85 -6.27 -0.67
N ILE A 149 -0.27 -6.28 -1.86
CA ILE A 149 1.17 -6.28 -2.07
C ILE A 149 1.61 -5.23 -3.09
N ARG A 150 2.80 -4.64 -2.85
CA ARG A 150 3.47 -3.73 -3.79
C ARG A 150 4.98 -3.91 -3.80
N PHE A 151 5.59 -3.48 -4.90
CA PHE A 151 7.05 -3.43 -5.04
C PHE A 151 7.51 -2.01 -5.36
N TRP A 152 8.59 -1.59 -4.71
CA TRP A 152 9.29 -0.35 -5.01
C TRP A 152 10.71 -0.61 -5.50
N GLY A 153 11.37 0.40 -6.07
CA GLY A 153 12.69 0.23 -6.66
C GLY A 153 12.67 -0.73 -7.85
N LEU A 154 11.60 -0.67 -8.66
CA LEU A 154 11.46 -1.48 -9.86
C LEU A 154 12.64 -1.26 -10.81
N PRO A 155 12.97 -2.24 -11.67
CA PRO A 155 13.98 -2.03 -12.69
C PRO A 155 13.67 -0.82 -13.57
N PHE A 156 14.72 -0.16 -14.06
CA PHE A 156 14.57 1.12 -14.75
C PHE A 156 13.68 1.00 -15.99
N GLY A 157 12.64 1.84 -16.03
CA GLY A 157 11.70 1.92 -17.14
C GLY A 157 10.33 1.34 -16.80
N ARG A 158 9.75 0.62 -17.76
CA ARG A 158 8.36 0.11 -17.73
C ARG A 158 8.26 -1.41 -17.88
N GLN A 159 9.41 -2.09 -17.98
CA GLN A 159 9.54 -3.49 -18.35
C GLN A 159 8.91 -4.42 -17.31
N ALA A 160 8.91 -4.02 -16.04
CA ALA A 160 8.32 -4.81 -14.96
C ALA A 160 6.78 -4.69 -14.88
N TRP A 161 6.16 -3.65 -15.46
CA TRP A 161 4.72 -3.44 -15.33
C TRP A 161 3.88 -4.60 -15.89
N PRO A 162 4.17 -5.16 -17.08
CA PRO A 162 3.51 -6.38 -17.56
C PRO A 162 3.53 -7.51 -16.54
N ALA A 163 4.70 -7.87 -16.02
CA ALA A 163 4.87 -8.99 -15.09
C ALA A 163 4.13 -8.76 -13.76
N LEU A 164 4.19 -7.52 -13.23
CA LEU A 164 3.49 -7.15 -12.00
C LEU A 164 1.97 -7.16 -12.18
N TYR A 165 1.48 -6.59 -13.29
CA TYR A 165 0.05 -6.53 -13.62
C TYR A 165 -0.52 -7.94 -13.82
N GLU A 166 0.16 -8.77 -14.62
CA GLU A 166 -0.24 -10.17 -14.88
C GLU A 166 -0.18 -11.07 -13.64
N ALA A 167 0.69 -10.74 -12.68
CA ALA A 167 0.74 -11.42 -11.40
C ALA A 167 -0.32 -10.94 -10.39
N GLY A 168 -1.04 -9.84 -10.67
CA GLY A 168 -2.07 -9.30 -9.78
C GLY A 168 -1.53 -8.40 -8.67
N VAL A 169 -0.38 -7.76 -8.84
CA VAL A 169 0.17 -6.82 -7.84
C VAL A 169 -0.74 -5.60 -7.69
N ASP A 170 -1.11 -5.26 -6.45
CA ASP A 170 -2.17 -4.29 -6.15
C ASP A 170 -1.79 -2.83 -6.43
N LEU A 171 -0.53 -2.45 -6.19
CA LEU A 171 -0.04 -1.08 -6.38
C LEU A 171 1.24 -1.08 -7.22
N LEU A 172 1.15 -0.54 -8.44
CA LEU A 172 2.28 -0.40 -9.35
C LEU A 172 2.98 0.95 -9.13
N ASN A 173 4.28 0.90 -8.84
CA ASN A 173 5.11 2.09 -8.81
C ASN A 173 5.35 2.63 -10.23
N ALA A 174 5.20 3.94 -10.40
CA ALA A 174 5.45 4.62 -11.66
C ALA A 174 5.88 6.07 -11.43
N ASP A 175 7.01 6.46 -12.02
CA ASP A 175 7.49 7.85 -11.99
C ASP A 175 6.94 8.68 -13.15
N HIS A 176 6.50 8.03 -14.23
CA HIS A 176 5.94 8.68 -15.42
C HIS A 176 4.42 8.44 -15.53
N LEU A 177 3.63 9.29 -14.89
CA LEU A 177 2.17 9.15 -14.77
C LEU A 177 1.43 8.97 -16.12
N PRO A 178 1.73 9.71 -17.20
CA PRO A 178 1.06 9.48 -18.48
C PRO A 178 1.32 8.09 -19.08
N ALA A 179 2.47 7.49 -18.78
CA ALA A 179 2.85 6.21 -19.37
C ALA A 179 2.19 5.05 -18.63
N ILE A 180 2.13 5.09 -17.30
CA ILE A 180 1.39 4.08 -16.53
C ILE A 180 -0.11 4.19 -16.80
N HIS A 181 -0.64 5.40 -16.96
CA HIS A 181 -2.02 5.61 -17.36
C HIS A 181 -2.33 4.94 -18.70
N LYS A 182 -1.50 5.21 -19.73
CA LYS A 182 -1.64 4.56 -21.03
C LYS A 182 -1.59 3.03 -20.92
N PHE A 183 -0.59 2.50 -20.23
CA PHE A 183 -0.42 1.06 -20.01
C PHE A 183 -1.64 0.41 -19.35
N LEU A 184 -2.13 0.97 -18.25
CA LEU A 184 -3.30 0.44 -17.53
C LEU A 184 -4.57 0.51 -18.38
N HIS A 185 -4.79 1.60 -19.10
CA HIS A 185 -5.95 1.72 -20.00
C HIS A 185 -5.93 0.72 -21.15
N GLU A 186 -4.75 0.44 -21.72
CA GLU A 186 -4.59 -0.57 -22.76
C GLU A 186 -4.91 -1.97 -22.21
N ARG A 187 -4.35 -2.35 -21.05
CA ARG A 187 -4.62 -3.64 -20.40
C ARG A 187 -6.09 -3.82 -20.03
N MET A 188 -6.72 -2.81 -19.41
CA MET A 188 -8.14 -2.86 -19.06
C MET A 188 -9.05 -2.97 -20.29
N ARG A 189 -8.66 -2.38 -21.43
CA ARG A 189 -9.40 -2.52 -22.68
C ARG A 189 -9.29 -3.95 -23.23
N GLU A 190 -8.08 -4.51 -23.24
CA GLU A 190 -7.83 -5.88 -23.68
C GLU A 190 -8.65 -6.89 -22.86
N GLU A 191 -8.70 -6.73 -21.53
CA GLU A 191 -9.50 -7.58 -20.65
C GLU A 191 -11.00 -7.50 -20.93
N ARG A 192 -11.53 -6.30 -21.20
CA ARG A 192 -12.94 -6.11 -21.55
C ARG A 192 -13.30 -6.74 -22.90
N VAL A 193 -12.39 -6.69 -23.87
CA VAL A 193 -12.60 -7.28 -25.19
C VAL A 193 -12.54 -8.81 -25.13
N ASN A 194 -11.70 -9.36 -24.25
CA ASN A 194 -11.50 -10.80 -24.09
C ASN A 194 -12.35 -11.43 -22.98
N ALA A 195 -13.25 -10.66 -22.35
CA ALA A 195 -14.19 -11.18 -21.36
C ALA A 195 -15.21 -12.11 -22.04
N PRO A 196 -15.44 -13.32 -21.51
CA PRO A 196 -16.38 -14.29 -22.08
C PRO A 196 -17.84 -13.86 -21.99
#